data_AF-A0A091WDS2-F1
#
_entry.id   AF-A0A091WDS2-F1
#
_cell.length_a   1.000
_cell.length_b   1.000
_cell.length_c   1.000
_cell.angle_alpha   90.00
_cell.angle_beta   90.00
_cell.angle_gamma   90.00
#
_symmetry.space_group_name_H-M   'P 1'
#
loop_
_entity.id
_entity.type
_entity.pdbx_description
1 polymer ?
#
loop_
_entity_poly.entity_id
_entity_poly.type
_entity_poly.pdbx_seq_one_letter_code
_entity_poly.pdbx_strand_id
1 'polypeptide(L)'
;GDTLPLQCHPAPSEEPAPAAPASSPAVRQPSRLPAKPHLRPAKVCQAGDAYAREKFRPQARRDLEKEKRRLQNILATGKDEVEPDVQQALAQTKEEETPEPDRFEELVNEIQERREFLAEMEALGQGKKYQSIILTEISQKMHEMEIIDKKRSEEMREIMTKDFPGGNK
;
A
#
# COMPACT_ATOMS: atom_id res chain seq x y z
N GLY A 1 20.58 13.34 -4.96
CA GLY A 1 19.71 12.62 -5.91
C GLY A 1 19.08 13.70 -6.74
N ASP A 2 19.80 14.09 -7.78
CA ASP A 2 19.72 15.48 -8.25
C ASP A 2 18.71 15.59 -9.38
N THR A 3 17.90 16.64 -9.32
CA THR A 3 16.78 16.90 -10.23
C THR A 3 17.29 17.36 -11.60
N LEU A 4 16.73 16.77 -12.66
CA LEU A 4 17.09 17.07 -14.04
C LEU A 4 16.58 18.46 -14.49
N PRO A 5 17.34 19.16 -15.36
CA PRO A 5 17.00 20.51 -15.79
C PRO A 5 15.73 20.53 -16.65
N LEU A 6 14.84 21.48 -16.34
CA LEU A 6 13.50 21.63 -16.95
C LEU A 6 13.49 22.34 -18.31
N GLN A 7 14.66 22.70 -18.86
CA GLN A 7 14.73 23.53 -20.05
C GLN A 7 15.69 22.94 -21.08
N CYS A 8 15.12 22.56 -22.24
CA CYS A 8 15.87 22.22 -23.44
C CYS A 8 15.70 23.37 -24.44
N HIS A 9 16.82 23.94 -24.89
CA HIS A 9 16.78 24.90 -25.99
C HIS A 9 16.71 24.14 -27.32
N PRO A 10 15.78 24.49 -28.23
CA PRO A 10 15.79 23.93 -29.57
C PRO A 10 17.03 24.42 -30.31
N ALA A 11 17.82 23.51 -30.86
CA ALA A 11 18.97 23.86 -31.69
C ALA A 11 18.50 24.69 -32.89
N PRO A 12 19.17 25.81 -33.23
CA PRO A 12 18.89 26.54 -34.45
C PRO A 12 19.28 25.65 -35.64
N SER A 13 18.29 25.31 -36.46
CA SER A 13 18.49 24.67 -37.75
C SER A 13 18.99 25.73 -38.73
N GLU A 14 20.30 25.95 -38.83
CA GLU A 14 20.88 26.67 -39.96
C GLU A 14 20.75 25.79 -41.21
N GLU A 15 19.92 26.23 -42.17
CA GLU A 15 19.98 25.72 -43.53
C GLU A 15 21.30 26.16 -44.18
N PRO A 16 22.10 25.24 -44.74
CA PRO A 16 23.29 25.64 -45.49
C PRO A 16 22.87 26.33 -46.79
N ALA A 17 23.33 27.57 -46.97
CA ALA A 17 23.15 28.31 -48.22
C ALA A 17 23.77 27.54 -49.41
N PRO A 18 23.15 27.56 -50.60
CA PRO A 18 23.72 26.92 -51.77
C PRO A 18 24.98 27.68 -52.22
N ALA A 19 26.11 26.98 -52.26
CA ALA A 19 27.35 27.52 -52.82
C ALA A 19 27.23 27.74 -54.33
N ALA A 20 27.80 28.85 -54.82
CA ALA A 20 27.85 29.20 -56.23
C ALA A 20 28.65 28.17 -57.06
N PRO A 21 28.28 27.91 -58.33
CA PRO A 21 28.96 26.90 -59.13
C PRO A 21 30.29 27.45 -59.68
N ALA A 22 31.41 26.93 -59.19
CA ALA A 22 32.72 27.10 -59.81
C ALA A 22 32.87 26.11 -60.97
N SER A 23 33.23 26.61 -62.15
CA SER A 23 33.42 25.83 -63.37
C SER A 23 34.78 25.11 -63.41
N SER A 24 34.80 23.79 -63.69
CA SER A 24 35.84 23.03 -64.45
C SER A 24 35.74 21.50 -64.17
N PRO A 25 36.50 20.65 -64.89
CA PRO A 25 36.31 20.19 -66.28
C PRO A 25 35.62 18.80 -66.34
N ALA A 26 35.35 18.30 -67.56
CA ALA A 26 34.57 17.09 -67.83
C ALA A 26 35.13 15.81 -67.17
N VAL A 27 34.60 15.48 -65.99
CA VAL A 27 34.81 14.21 -65.31
C VAL A 27 34.01 13.13 -66.05
N ARG A 28 34.71 12.07 -66.48
CA ARG A 28 34.10 10.87 -67.08
C ARG A 28 33.06 10.31 -66.10
N GLN A 29 31.80 10.27 -66.53
CA GLN A 29 30.69 9.73 -65.73
C GLN A 29 30.93 8.23 -65.51
N PRO A 30 31.07 7.74 -64.26
CA PRO A 30 30.95 6.31 -64.04
C PRO A 30 29.52 5.90 -64.37
N SER A 31 29.36 4.80 -65.11
CA SER A 31 28.04 4.25 -65.43
C SER A 31 27.26 4.05 -64.13
N ARG A 32 26.25 4.89 -63.88
CA ARG A 32 25.34 4.76 -62.75
C ARG A 32 24.53 3.48 -62.95
N LEU A 33 25.02 2.37 -62.40
CA LEU A 33 24.16 1.22 -62.16
C LEU A 33 23.03 1.70 -61.25
N PRO A 34 21.77 1.33 -61.49
CA PRO A 34 20.67 1.74 -60.64
C PRO A 34 20.96 1.23 -59.22
N ALA A 35 21.28 2.15 -58.31
CA ALA A 35 21.44 1.84 -56.91
C ALA A 35 20.08 1.32 -56.43
N LYS A 36 20.01 0.01 -56.13
CA LYS A 36 18.83 -0.55 -55.49
C LYS A 36 18.65 0.21 -54.18
N PRO A 37 17.50 0.83 -53.92
CA PRO A 37 17.27 1.46 -52.64
C PRO A 37 17.44 0.41 -51.54
N HIS A 38 18.43 0.61 -50.66
CA HIS A 38 18.68 -0.27 -49.51
C HIS A 38 17.56 -0.18 -48.46
N LEU A 39 16.73 0.87 -48.55
CA LEU A 39 15.59 1.11 -47.68
C LEU A 39 14.33 0.48 -48.26
N ARG A 40 13.52 -0.13 -47.40
CA ARG A 40 12.21 -0.66 -47.78
C ARG A 40 11.25 0.49 -48.13
N PRO A 41 10.46 0.37 -49.22
CA PRO A 41 9.44 1.37 -49.55
C PRO A 41 8.41 1.52 -48.42
N ALA A 42 7.92 2.74 -48.19
CA ALA A 42 6.98 3.06 -47.10
C ALA A 42 5.76 2.14 -47.05
N LYS A 43 5.20 1.78 -48.21
CA LYS A 43 4.07 0.84 -48.32
C LYS A 43 4.37 -0.54 -47.72
N VAL A 44 5.60 -1.03 -47.86
CA VAL A 44 6.02 -2.33 -47.32
C VAL A 44 6.20 -2.25 -45.80
N CYS A 45 6.69 -1.12 -45.29
CA CYS A 45 6.80 -0.88 -43.85
C CYS A 45 5.43 -0.76 -43.17
N GLN A 46 4.43 -0.22 -43.90
CA GLN A 46 3.05 -0.04 -43.42
C GLN A 46 2.15 -1.26 -43.67
N ALA A 47 2.54 -2.19 -44.54
CA ALA A 47 1.69 -3.33 -44.93
C ALA A 47 1.44 -4.36 -43.82
N GLY A 48 2.22 -4.33 -42.74
CA GLY A 48 2.01 -5.19 -41.59
C GLY A 48 1.26 -4.51 -40.45
N ASP A 49 0.84 -5.31 -39.48
CA ASP A 49 0.17 -4.82 -38.26
C ASP A 49 1.16 -4.25 -37.22
N ALA A 50 2.38 -3.89 -37.62
CA ALA A 50 3.43 -3.42 -36.71
C ALA A 50 3.06 -2.13 -35.96
N TYR A 51 2.14 -1.33 -36.53
CA TYR A 51 1.61 -0.12 -35.91
C TYR A 51 0.22 -0.33 -35.28
N ALA A 52 -0.35 -1.53 -35.41
CA ALA A 52 -1.61 -1.86 -34.78
C ALA A 52 -1.37 -2.19 -33.29
N ARG A 53 -2.06 -1.48 -32.40
CA ARG A 53 -1.98 -1.74 -30.96
C ARG A 53 -2.60 -3.10 -30.65
N GLU A 54 -1.92 -3.90 -29.84
CA GLU A 54 -2.45 -5.18 -29.36
C GLU A 54 -3.80 -4.96 -28.67
N LYS A 55 -4.80 -5.75 -29.06
CA LYS A 55 -6.11 -5.71 -28.43
C LYS A 55 -6.04 -6.47 -27.11
N PHE A 56 -6.50 -5.83 -26.04
CA PHE A 56 -6.62 -6.49 -24.73
C PHE A 56 -7.44 -7.77 -24.87
N ARG A 57 -6.84 -8.90 -24.47
CA ARG A 57 -7.54 -10.18 -24.33
C ARG A 57 -7.59 -10.54 -22.85
N PRO A 58 -8.77 -10.44 -22.20
CA PRO A 58 -8.87 -10.86 -20.80
C PRO A 58 -8.51 -12.34 -20.72
N GLN A 59 -7.50 -12.66 -19.91
CA GLN A 59 -7.15 -14.04 -19.60
C GLN A 59 -8.17 -14.60 -18.58
N ALA A 60 -8.39 -15.91 -18.62
CA ALA A 60 -9.13 -16.59 -17.56
C ALA A 60 -8.48 -16.24 -16.22
N ARG A 61 -9.25 -15.65 -15.31
CA ARG A 61 -8.75 -15.32 -13.98
C ARG A 61 -8.45 -16.62 -13.27
N ARG A 62 -7.19 -16.78 -12.84
CA ARG A 62 -6.86 -17.82 -11.86
C ARG A 62 -7.59 -17.49 -10.57
N ASP A 63 -7.96 -18.53 -9.84
CA ASP A 63 -8.54 -18.38 -8.52
C ASP A 63 -7.47 -17.82 -7.57
N LEU A 64 -7.65 -16.55 -7.19
CA LEU A 64 -6.69 -15.82 -6.36
C LEU A 64 -6.54 -16.46 -4.98
N GLU A 65 -7.59 -17.09 -4.47
CA GLU A 65 -7.59 -17.74 -3.15
C GLU A 65 -6.76 -19.03 -3.19
N LYS A 66 -6.85 -19.78 -4.29
CA LYS A 66 -5.99 -20.95 -4.53
C LYS A 66 -4.52 -20.56 -4.67
N GLU A 67 -4.22 -19.52 -5.45
CA GLU A 67 -2.83 -19.06 -5.62
C GLU A 67 -2.26 -18.49 -4.32
N LYS A 68 -3.08 -17.75 -3.53
CA LYS A 68 -2.68 -17.27 -2.20
C LYS A 68 -2.32 -18.43 -1.28
N ARG A 69 -3.18 -19.46 -1.20
CA ARG A 69 -2.93 -20.66 -0.38
C ARG A 69 -1.67 -21.40 -0.83
N ARG A 70 -1.51 -21.59 -2.14
CA ARG A 70 -0.31 -22.18 -2.73
C ARG A 70 0.96 -21.44 -2.31
N LEU A 71 0.98 -20.12 -2.49
CA LEU A 71 2.13 -19.29 -2.12
C LEU A 71 2.39 -19.30 -0.61
N GLN A 72 1.36 -19.29 0.22
CA GLN A 72 1.50 -19.45 1.67
C GLN A 72 2.18 -20.78 2.03
N ASN A 73 1.76 -21.88 1.42
CA ASN A 73 2.36 -23.21 1.65
C ASN A 73 3.83 -23.25 1.22
N ILE A 74 4.15 -22.64 0.07
CA ILE A 74 5.53 -22.53 -0.43
C ILE A 74 6.39 -21.70 0.52
N LEU A 75 5.90 -20.55 1.00
CA LEU A 75 6.67 -19.70 1.90
C LEU A 75 6.85 -20.31 3.30
N ALA A 76 5.82 -20.99 3.81
CA ALA A 76 5.86 -21.58 5.14
C ALA A 76 6.65 -22.90 5.16
N THR A 77 6.42 -23.79 4.18
CA THR A 77 6.89 -25.19 4.21
C THR A 77 7.84 -25.51 3.04
N GLY A 78 7.93 -24.65 2.03
CA GLY A 78 8.74 -24.89 0.83
C GLY A 78 8.10 -25.84 -0.19
N LYS A 79 6.85 -26.24 0.01
CA LYS A 79 6.14 -27.22 -0.83
C LYS A 79 4.87 -26.64 -1.44
N ASP A 80 4.59 -27.05 -2.68
CA ASP A 80 3.44 -26.59 -3.49
C ASP A 80 2.16 -27.41 -3.16
N GLU A 81 2.34 -28.67 -2.74
CA GLU A 81 1.24 -29.61 -2.61
C GLU A 81 0.36 -29.33 -1.39
N VAL A 82 -0.94 -29.25 -1.64
CA VAL A 82 -1.98 -29.34 -0.62
C VAL A 82 -2.09 -30.83 -0.28
N GLU A 83 -1.30 -31.28 0.69
CA GLU A 83 -1.63 -32.52 1.39
C GLU A 83 -3.06 -32.34 1.91
N PRO A 84 -4.02 -33.19 1.53
CA PRO A 84 -5.31 -33.20 2.21
C PRO A 84 -5.00 -33.67 3.62
N ASP A 85 -4.87 -32.73 4.55
CA ASP A 85 -4.63 -33.05 5.94
C ASP A 85 -5.89 -33.73 6.48
N VAL A 86 -5.89 -35.06 6.36
CA VAL A 86 -6.93 -35.94 6.89
C VAL A 86 -6.90 -35.95 8.43
N GLN A 87 -5.97 -35.25 9.11
CA GLN A 87 -5.80 -35.42 10.56
C GLN A 87 -5.43 -34.16 11.34
N GLN A 88 -5.91 -32.97 10.96
CA GLN A 88 -5.99 -31.83 11.88
C GLN A 88 -7.41 -31.58 12.39
N ALA A 89 -8.02 -32.63 12.92
CA ALA A 89 -9.11 -32.51 13.89
C ALA A 89 -8.61 -32.31 15.34
N LEU A 90 -7.31 -32.02 15.55
CA LEU A 90 -6.73 -31.84 16.89
C LEU A 90 -5.74 -30.67 16.99
N ALA A 91 -6.09 -29.57 16.34
CA ALA A 91 -5.65 -28.24 16.72
C ALA A 91 -6.79 -27.32 16.26
N GLN A 92 -7.96 -27.32 16.90
CA GLN A 92 -8.12 -26.49 18.09
C GLN A 92 -6.85 -25.70 18.39
N THR A 93 -6.54 -24.74 17.50
CA THR A 93 -6.15 -23.42 17.95
C THR A 93 -7.02 -23.20 19.19
N LYS A 94 -6.40 -23.29 20.35
CA LYS A 94 -6.65 -22.26 21.34
C LYS A 94 -6.39 -20.98 20.55
N GLU A 95 -7.42 -20.48 19.84
CA GLU A 95 -7.77 -19.09 20.07
C GLU A 95 -7.71 -19.02 21.59
N GLU A 96 -6.59 -18.51 22.06
CA GLU A 96 -6.54 -17.89 23.36
C GLU A 96 -7.75 -16.96 23.25
N GLU A 97 -8.89 -17.42 23.78
CA GLU A 97 -10.01 -16.59 24.10
C GLU A 97 -9.37 -15.63 25.08
N THR A 98 -8.75 -14.58 24.51
CA THR A 98 -8.21 -13.48 25.28
C THR A 98 -9.38 -13.12 26.15
N PRO A 99 -9.27 -13.29 27.48
CA PRO A 99 -10.39 -13.03 28.37
C PRO A 99 -10.94 -11.68 27.94
N GLU A 100 -12.26 -11.62 27.70
CA GLU A 100 -12.93 -10.41 27.22
C GLU A 100 -12.30 -9.22 27.96
N PRO A 101 -11.61 -8.31 27.24
CA PRO A 101 -10.74 -7.34 27.87
C PRO A 101 -11.57 -6.60 28.92
N ASP A 102 -11.01 -6.48 30.12
CA ASP A 102 -11.70 -5.81 31.19
C ASP A 102 -12.15 -4.43 30.68
N ARG A 103 -13.41 -4.05 30.91
CA ARG A 103 -13.96 -2.76 30.47
C ARG A 103 -13.05 -1.59 30.86
N PHE A 104 -12.34 -1.71 31.98
CA PHE A 104 -11.32 -0.76 32.38
C PHE A 104 -10.15 -0.66 31.38
N GLU A 105 -9.61 -1.77 30.92
CA GLU A 105 -8.54 -1.83 29.91
C GLU A 105 -9.01 -1.30 28.55
N GLU A 106 -10.24 -1.60 28.14
CA GLU A 106 -10.84 -1.01 26.94
C GLU A 106 -10.84 0.51 27.01
N LEU A 107 -11.29 1.09 28.14
CA LEU A 107 -11.32 2.54 28.32
C LEU A 107 -9.93 3.17 28.27
N VAL A 108 -8.90 2.50 28.80
CA VAL A 108 -7.50 2.95 28.69
C VAL A 108 -7.07 3.00 27.23
N ASN A 109 -7.36 1.94 26.47
CA ASN A 109 -7.03 1.87 25.05
C ASN A 109 -7.75 2.96 24.26
N GLU A 110 -9.06 3.12 24.47
CA GLU A 110 -9.85 4.16 23.82
C GLU A 110 -9.32 5.57 24.14
N ILE A 111 -8.94 5.87 25.39
CA ILE A 111 -8.33 7.16 25.74
C ILE A 111 -7.02 7.36 24.98
N GLN A 112 -6.18 6.34 24.89
CA GLN A 112 -4.91 6.40 24.18
C GLN A 112 -5.12 6.65 22.68
N GLU A 113 -6.05 5.94 22.04
CA GLU A 113 -6.45 6.17 20.64
C GLU A 113 -6.92 7.60 20.40
N ARG A 114 -7.73 8.18 21.30
CA ARG A 114 -8.18 9.57 21.16
C ARG A 114 -7.03 10.56 21.29
N ARG A 115 -6.04 10.28 22.14
CA ARG A 115 -4.83 11.12 22.27
C ARG A 115 -3.96 11.05 21.01
N GLU A 116 -3.77 9.85 20.47
CA GLU A 116 -3.02 9.63 19.23
C GLU A 116 -3.69 10.32 18.04
N PHE A 117 -5.02 10.16 17.91
CA PHE A 117 -5.80 10.87 16.91
C PHE A 117 -5.60 12.39 17.00
N LEU A 118 -5.63 12.97 18.21
CA LEU A 118 -5.41 14.41 18.37
C LEU A 118 -3.99 14.81 17.95
N ALA A 119 -2.98 14.00 18.29
CA ALA A 119 -1.59 14.25 17.89
C ALA A 119 -1.43 14.19 16.36
N GLU A 120 -2.06 13.23 15.69
CA GLU A 120 -2.07 13.14 14.22
C GLU A 120 -2.76 14.36 13.59
N MET A 121 -3.90 14.79 14.13
CA MET A 121 -4.59 15.98 13.64
C MET A 121 -3.80 17.26 13.90
N GLU A 122 -3.05 17.34 14.99
CA GLU A 122 -2.14 18.45 15.29
C GLU A 122 -0.95 18.48 14.33
N ALA A 123 -0.36 17.33 14.01
CA ALA A 123 0.69 17.21 13.00
C ALA A 123 0.21 17.65 11.60
N LEU A 124 -1.08 17.44 11.29
CA LEU A 124 -1.73 17.92 10.07
C LEU A 124 -2.17 19.40 10.15
N GLY A 125 -1.93 20.09 11.28
CA GLY A 125 -2.32 21.49 11.51
C GLY A 125 -3.82 21.70 11.77
N GLN A 126 -4.59 20.64 11.98
CA GLN A 126 -6.04 20.67 12.22
C GLN A 126 -6.42 20.49 13.69
N GLY A 127 -5.46 20.39 14.62
CA GLY A 127 -5.69 20.09 16.04
C GLY A 127 -6.76 20.98 16.70
N LYS A 128 -6.75 22.30 16.43
CA LYS A 128 -7.73 23.25 17.00
C LYS A 128 -9.19 22.91 16.70
N LYS A 129 -9.48 22.23 15.58
CA LYS A 129 -10.84 21.84 15.20
C LYS A 129 -11.37 20.70 16.06
N TYR A 130 -10.48 19.79 16.46
CA TYR A 130 -10.85 18.55 17.15
C TYR A 130 -10.59 18.61 18.65
N GLN A 131 -9.67 19.45 19.12
CA GLN A 131 -9.21 19.52 20.51
C GLN A 131 -10.35 19.51 21.54
N SER A 132 -11.35 20.39 21.38
CA SER A 132 -12.49 20.46 22.33
C SER A 132 -13.30 19.17 22.39
N ILE A 133 -13.58 18.58 21.22
CA ILE A 133 -14.36 17.34 21.10
C ILE A 133 -13.59 16.19 21.75
N ILE A 134 -12.31 16.05 21.40
CA ILE A 134 -11.45 14.98 21.90
C ILE A 134 -11.27 15.06 23.42
N LEU A 135 -11.00 16.26 23.96
CA LEU A 135 -10.85 16.44 25.41
C LEU A 135 -12.14 16.10 26.16
N THR A 136 -13.30 16.43 25.59
CA THR A 136 -14.60 16.08 26.18
C THR A 136 -14.78 14.58 26.23
N GLU A 137 -14.44 13.87 25.16
CA GLU A 137 -14.55 12.41 25.11
C GLU A 137 -13.55 11.70 26.03
N ILE A 138 -12.31 12.18 26.10
CA ILE A 138 -11.33 11.70 27.08
C ILE A 138 -11.89 11.88 28.50
N SER A 139 -12.48 13.04 28.79
CA SER A 139 -13.08 13.30 30.11
C SER A 139 -14.26 12.37 30.41
N GLN A 140 -15.08 12.06 29.41
CA GLN A 140 -16.18 11.10 29.55
C GLN A 140 -15.66 9.70 29.88
N LYS A 141 -14.63 9.23 29.17
CA LYS A 141 -14.02 7.90 29.40
C LYS A 141 -13.33 7.83 30.76
N MET A 142 -12.63 8.88 31.17
CA MET A 142 -12.04 9.00 32.51
C MET A 142 -13.11 8.90 33.60
N HIS A 143 -14.27 9.55 33.42
CA HIS A 143 -15.35 9.46 34.39
C HIS A 143 -15.95 8.06 34.49
N GLU A 144 -16.10 7.35 33.36
CA GLU A 144 -16.54 5.96 33.35
C GLU A 144 -15.56 5.06 34.12
N MET A 145 -14.25 5.28 33.91
CA MET A 145 -13.18 4.59 34.63
C MET A 145 -13.26 4.82 36.15
N GLU A 146 -13.48 6.06 36.59
CA GLU A 146 -13.67 6.39 38.01
C GLU A 146 -14.89 5.68 38.63
N ILE A 147 -15.98 5.53 37.88
CA ILE A 147 -17.17 4.81 38.35
C ILE A 147 -16.86 3.33 38.55
N ILE A 148 -16.14 2.71 37.61
CA ILE A 148 -15.72 1.31 37.71
C ILE A 148 -14.84 1.09 38.94
N ASP A 149 -13.85 1.96 39.15
CA ASP A 149 -12.96 1.88 40.32
C ASP A 149 -13.70 2.03 41.65
N LYS A 150 -14.66 2.96 41.72
CA LYS A 150 -15.48 3.13 42.93
C LYS A 150 -16.28 1.87 43.24
N LYS A 151 -16.94 1.28 42.24
CA LYS A 151 -17.70 0.02 42.42
C LYS A 151 -16.82 -1.12 42.91
N ARG A 152 -15.67 -1.33 42.28
CA ARG A 152 -14.69 -2.35 42.69
C ARG A 152 -14.21 -2.16 44.13
N SER A 153 -13.94 -0.91 44.51
CA SER A 153 -13.51 -0.57 45.86
C SER A 153 -14.60 -0.79 46.92
N GLU A 154 -15.87 -0.64 46.54
CA GLU A 154 -17.02 -0.92 47.40
C GLU A 154 -17.21 -2.42 47.59
N GLU A 155 -17.18 -3.20 46.49
CA GLU A 155 -17.26 -4.66 46.52
C GLU A 155 -16.13 -5.26 47.38
N MET A 156 -14.89 -4.78 47.20
CA MET A 156 -13.75 -5.22 48.01
C MET A 156 -13.95 -4.91 49.50
N ARG A 157 -14.48 -3.73 49.85
CA ARG A 157 -14.80 -3.38 51.24
C ARG A 157 -15.90 -4.26 51.82
N GLU A 158 -16.92 -4.61 51.03
CA GLU A 158 -18.01 -5.49 51.47
C GLU A 158 -17.49 -6.90 51.79
N ILE A 159 -16.64 -7.46 50.92
CA ILE A 159 -16.03 -8.78 51.14
C ILE A 159 -15.18 -8.77 52.42
N MET A 160 -14.32 -7.76 52.60
CA MET A 160 -13.47 -7.64 53.80
C MET A 160 -14.26 -7.55 55.11
N THR A 161 -15.46 -6.95 55.08
CA THR A 161 -16.31 -6.83 56.28
C THR A 161 -17.12 -8.09 56.57
N LYS A 162 -17.46 -8.89 55.56
CA LYS A 162 -18.12 -10.20 55.72
C LYS A 162 -17.19 -11.28 56.28
N ASP A 163 -15.91 -11.24 55.95
CA ASP A 163 -14.93 -12.25 56.38
C ASP A 163 -14.45 -12.09 57.83
N PHE A 164 -14.87 -11.01 58.53
CA PHE A 164 -14.70 -10.85 59.98
C PHE A 164 -16.03 -11.09 60.71
N PRO A 165 -16.42 -12.34 60.99
CA PRO A 165 -17.50 -12.59 61.92
C PRO A 165 -17.01 -12.10 63.29
N GLY A 166 -17.70 -11.10 63.84
CA GLY A 166 -17.42 -10.57 65.18
C GLY A 166 -17.35 -11.72 66.18
N GLY A 167 -16.14 -12.02 66.64
CA GLY A 167 -15.91 -12.88 67.79
C GLY A 167 -16.47 -12.17 69.01
N ASN A 168 -17.73 -12.43 69.32
CA ASN A 168 -18.34 -12.07 70.59
C ASN A 168 -17.49 -12.68 71.72
N LYS A 169 -16.92 -11.81 72.56
CA LYS A 169 -16.44 -12.16 73.90
C LYS A 169 -17.50 -11.79 74.91
#